data_AF-A0A445DR77-F1
#
_entry.id   AF-A0A445DR77-F1
#
_cell.length_a   1.000
_cell.length_b   1.000
_cell.length_c   1.000
_cell.angle_alpha   90.00
_cell.angle_beta   90.00
_cell.angle_gamma   90.00
#
_symmetry.space_group_name_H-M   'P 1'
#
loop_
_entity.id
_entity.type
_entity.pdbx_description
1 polymer ?
#
loop_
_entity_poly.entity_id
_entity_poly.type
_entity_poly.pdbx_seq_one_letter_code
_entity_poly.pdbx_strand_id
1 'polypeptide(L)'
;MIYFLFLQLIGLLILVHFIEKVYSLLRGKKKEKNVVTLLESDTNNKSSININNFNYNHNNIPQLKARMLAIFKRSLVDPPKELNSPASMDSSTNSMLPNEILHHFMSCDPSNAFSMNFGNDALLAYSPSKKPSVHHGMFCGLDNIYCAFMGGLNNLSQLIKQYRLSKGSNDAMFTIEAYRTLRDRGPYPADQVLKELDGSFAFVIYDDKNGTIFVASDSNGDIGLFWGIAADGSVVISDSKELIKASCAKSFAPFPSGCMFHSGHGLMSYEHPNRKLKAMPRVDSEGIMCGATFLVDSQSRKSIMPRVGSEANWAVWGPQA
;
A
#
# COMPACT_ATOMS: atom_id res chain seq x y z
N MET A 1 55.23 19.13 -27.53
CA MET A 1 54.13 19.28 -28.50
C MET A 1 53.01 18.26 -28.27
N ILE A 2 53.31 16.95 -28.18
CA ILE A 2 52.33 15.86 -27.96
C ILE A 2 51.52 16.03 -26.66
N TYR A 3 52.17 16.42 -25.56
CA TYR A 3 51.49 16.62 -24.27
C TYR A 3 50.43 17.74 -24.30
N PHE A 4 50.69 18.78 -25.09
CA PHE A 4 49.78 19.92 -25.24
C PHE A 4 48.52 19.53 -26.04
N LEU A 5 48.69 18.71 -27.08
CA LEU A 5 47.58 18.12 -27.85
C LEU A 5 46.72 17.17 -26.98
N PHE A 6 47.36 16.42 -26.07
CA PHE A 6 46.65 15.50 -25.17
C PHE A 6 45.77 16.25 -24.15
N LEU A 7 46.28 17.34 -23.58
CA LEU A 7 45.52 18.23 -22.69
C LEU A 7 44.33 18.89 -23.40
N GLN A 8 44.50 19.29 -24.67
CA GLN A 8 43.39 19.82 -25.48
C GLN A 8 42.31 18.76 -25.75
N LEU A 9 42.69 17.51 -26.01
CA LEU A 9 41.73 16.43 -26.27
C LEU A 9 40.91 16.09 -25.01
N ILE A 10 41.55 16.07 -23.84
CA ILE A 10 40.87 15.87 -22.55
C ILE A 10 39.90 17.02 -22.28
N GLY A 11 40.31 18.28 -22.53
CA GLY A 11 39.43 19.44 -22.40
C GLY A 11 38.19 19.35 -23.30
N LEU A 12 38.35 18.88 -24.54
CA LEU A 12 37.25 18.70 -25.48
C LEU A 12 36.28 17.59 -25.02
N LEU A 13 36.81 16.48 -24.53
CA LEU A 13 36.01 15.36 -23.98
C LEU A 13 35.19 15.80 -22.77
N ILE A 14 35.79 16.55 -21.85
CA ILE A 14 35.09 17.10 -20.69
C ILE A 14 33.98 18.06 -21.13
N LEU A 15 34.25 18.90 -22.14
CA LEU A 15 33.27 19.86 -22.67
C LEU A 15 32.09 19.15 -23.35
N VAL A 16 32.34 18.11 -24.14
CA VAL A 16 31.28 17.29 -24.77
C VAL A 16 30.43 16.60 -23.72
N HIS A 17 31.06 16.01 -22.69
CA HIS A 17 30.35 15.34 -21.61
C HIS A 17 29.53 16.33 -20.75
N PHE A 18 30.02 17.56 -20.58
CA PHE A 18 29.29 18.64 -19.92
C PHE A 18 28.09 19.08 -20.76
N ILE A 19 28.26 19.25 -22.07
CA ILE A 19 27.17 19.62 -22.98
C ILE A 19 26.10 18.52 -23.04
N GLU A 20 26.47 17.24 -23.10
CA GLU A 20 25.49 16.13 -23.02
C GLU A 20 24.72 16.14 -21.70
N LYS A 21 25.40 16.40 -20.58
CA LYS A 21 24.76 16.45 -19.27
C LYS A 21 23.80 17.65 -19.16
N VAL A 22 24.21 18.81 -19.66
CA VAL A 22 23.35 20.02 -19.74
C VAL A 22 22.19 19.79 -20.70
N TYR A 23 22.41 19.14 -21.84
CA TYR A 23 21.36 18.82 -22.80
C TYR A 23 20.38 17.77 -22.24
N SER A 24 20.84 16.82 -21.42
CA SER A 24 19.98 15.88 -20.69
C SER A 24 19.13 16.57 -19.60
N LEU A 25 19.69 17.59 -18.95
CA LEU A 25 19.00 18.44 -17.98
C LEU A 25 17.94 19.34 -18.65
N LEU A 26 18.27 19.91 -19.81
CA LEU A 26 17.35 20.73 -20.61
C LEU A 26 16.28 19.89 -21.31
N ARG A 27 16.60 18.64 -21.67
CA ARG A 27 15.66 17.62 -22.15
C ARG A 27 14.99 16.87 -20.98
N GLY A 28 14.87 17.51 -19.81
CA GLY A 28 13.86 17.17 -18.84
C GLY A 28 12.49 17.34 -19.50
N LYS A 29 12.01 16.27 -20.16
CA LYS A 29 10.65 16.20 -20.70
C LYS A 29 9.72 16.70 -19.63
N LYS A 30 9.00 17.78 -19.93
CA LYS A 30 7.75 18.15 -19.29
C LYS A 30 6.79 16.98 -19.57
N LYS A 31 6.94 15.88 -18.82
CA LYS A 31 5.86 14.92 -18.65
C LYS A 31 4.83 15.69 -17.87
N GLU A 32 3.70 15.98 -18.51
CA GLU A 32 2.47 16.27 -17.79
C GLU A 32 2.35 15.21 -16.70
N LYS A 33 2.59 15.64 -15.46
CA LYS A 33 2.22 14.84 -14.31
C LYS A 33 0.71 14.87 -14.32
N ASN A 34 0.07 13.77 -14.72
CA ASN A 34 -1.35 13.58 -14.51
C ASN A 34 -1.55 13.38 -13.00
N VAL A 35 -1.53 14.49 -12.28
CA VAL A 35 -1.86 14.56 -10.86
C VAL A 35 -3.38 14.64 -10.78
N VAL A 36 -4.02 13.51 -10.46
CA VAL A 36 -5.43 13.55 -10.07
C VAL A 36 -5.46 13.76 -8.56
N THR A 37 -5.46 15.02 -8.16
CA THR A 37 -5.90 15.40 -6.82
C THR A 37 -7.38 15.76 -6.97
N LEU A 38 -8.29 14.89 -6.51
CA LEU A 38 -9.69 15.28 -6.38
C LEU A 38 -9.80 16.23 -5.18
N LEU A 39 -9.49 17.50 -5.44
CA LEU A 39 -9.97 18.62 -4.65
C LEU A 39 -11.31 19.04 -5.24
N GLU A 40 -12.29 19.12 -4.36
CA GLU A 40 -13.66 19.55 -4.52
C GLU A 40 -13.82 20.74 -5.50
N SER A 41 -14.38 20.50 -6.69
CA SER A 41 -15.43 21.34 -7.33
C SER A 41 -15.87 20.79 -8.69
N ASP A 42 -17.19 20.86 -8.90
CA ASP A 42 -17.94 20.78 -10.17
C ASP A 42 -18.29 19.40 -10.74
N THR A 43 -19.40 18.89 -10.21
CA THR A 43 -20.27 17.89 -10.80
C THR A 43 -20.76 18.33 -12.18
N ASN A 44 -20.40 17.59 -13.23
CA ASN A 44 -21.28 17.29 -14.38
C ASN A 44 -20.64 16.23 -15.28
N ASN A 45 -20.80 14.96 -14.91
CA ASN A 45 -20.99 13.86 -15.85
C ASN A 45 -21.44 12.61 -15.08
N LYS A 46 -22.75 12.44 -14.95
CA LYS A 46 -23.36 11.19 -14.47
C LYS A 46 -23.37 10.19 -15.63
N SER A 47 -22.52 9.17 -15.56
CA SER A 47 -22.76 7.91 -16.26
C SER A 47 -23.70 7.06 -15.42
N SER A 48 -24.97 7.05 -15.81
CA SER A 48 -26.04 6.28 -15.19
C SER A 48 -25.78 4.79 -15.40
N ILE A 49 -25.42 4.05 -14.34
CA ILE A 49 -25.54 2.59 -14.33
C ILE A 49 -26.84 2.26 -13.58
N ASN A 50 -27.63 1.39 -14.19
CA ASN A 50 -29.00 1.06 -13.81
C ASN A 50 -29.03 0.34 -12.45
N ILE A 51 -29.45 1.04 -11.39
CA ILE A 51 -29.66 0.51 -10.05
C ILE A 51 -31.13 0.09 -9.98
N ASN A 52 -31.43 -1.19 -10.07
CA ASN A 52 -32.70 -1.77 -9.60
C ASN A 52 -32.58 -3.31 -9.57
N ASN A 53 -32.39 -3.86 -8.36
CA ASN A 53 -32.99 -5.10 -7.84
C ASN A 53 -32.07 -5.81 -6.84
N PHE A 54 -31.94 -5.26 -5.62
CA PHE A 54 -31.75 -6.09 -4.43
C PHE A 54 -32.44 -5.41 -3.24
N ASN A 55 -33.56 -5.99 -2.82
CA ASN A 55 -34.30 -5.58 -1.62
C ASN A 55 -33.50 -6.03 -0.38
N TYR A 56 -32.72 -5.11 0.21
CA TYR A 56 -32.17 -5.30 1.56
C TYR A 56 -33.03 -4.51 2.55
N ASN A 57 -33.59 -5.22 3.55
CA ASN A 57 -34.37 -4.63 4.64
C ASN A 57 -33.49 -3.65 5.44
N HIS A 58 -33.90 -2.38 5.47
CA HIS A 58 -33.09 -1.24 5.93
C HIS A 58 -33.14 -1.00 7.46
N ASN A 59 -33.57 -1.97 8.26
CA ASN A 59 -33.83 -1.73 9.68
C ASN A 59 -32.79 -2.46 10.57
N ASN A 60 -31.87 -1.68 11.14
CA ASN A 60 -30.87 -2.02 12.17
C ASN A 60 -29.48 -2.53 11.69
N ILE A 61 -28.84 -1.85 10.75
CA ILE A 61 -27.38 -2.00 10.54
C ILE A 61 -26.69 -0.82 11.27
N PRO A 62 -25.80 -1.05 12.25
CA PRO A 62 -24.99 0.02 12.82
C PRO A 62 -24.28 0.75 11.68
N GLN A 63 -24.39 2.08 11.65
CA GLN A 63 -23.97 2.92 10.53
C GLN A 63 -22.54 2.58 10.10
N LEU A 64 -22.42 1.82 9.02
CA LEU A 64 -21.16 1.30 8.51
C LEU A 64 -20.37 2.49 7.96
N LYS A 65 -19.32 2.90 8.69
CA LYS A 65 -18.53 4.08 8.36
C LYS A 65 -17.18 3.67 7.78
N ALA A 66 -17.23 2.94 6.66
CA ALA A 66 -16.05 2.63 5.88
C ALA A 66 -15.70 3.82 4.97
N ARG A 67 -14.42 4.14 4.85
CA ARG A 67 -13.91 5.22 3.98
C ARG A 67 -12.92 4.72 2.95
N MET A 68 -12.24 3.62 3.21
CA MET A 68 -11.33 3.00 2.28
C MET A 68 -11.75 1.55 2.06
N LEU A 69 -11.75 1.13 0.80
CA LEU A 69 -11.90 -0.26 0.39
C LEU A 69 -10.92 -0.54 -0.74
N ALA A 70 -10.17 -1.62 -0.62
CA ALA A 70 -9.32 -2.14 -1.68
C ALA A 70 -9.61 -3.63 -1.84
N ILE A 71 -9.79 -4.08 -3.08
CA ILE A 71 -10.00 -5.48 -3.42
C ILE A 71 -8.99 -5.89 -4.48
N PHE A 72 -8.25 -6.95 -4.21
CA PHE A 72 -7.22 -7.48 -5.09
C PHE A 72 -7.47 -8.96 -5.35
N LYS A 73 -7.55 -9.34 -6.61
CA LYS A 73 -7.73 -10.75 -6.96
C LYS A 73 -6.52 -11.58 -6.56
N ARG A 74 -6.78 -12.87 -6.36
CA ARG A 74 -5.76 -13.87 -6.06
C ARG A 74 -4.67 -13.99 -7.13
N SER A 75 -4.98 -13.65 -8.39
CA SER A 75 -4.00 -13.56 -9.49
C SER A 75 -2.89 -12.54 -9.21
N LEU A 76 -3.23 -11.48 -8.49
CA LEU A 76 -2.37 -10.33 -8.20
C LEU A 76 -1.66 -10.45 -6.84
N VAL A 77 -2.34 -11.06 -5.86
CA VAL A 77 -1.90 -11.12 -4.47
C VAL A 77 -2.09 -12.51 -3.91
N ASP A 78 -1.02 -13.07 -3.32
CA ASP A 78 -1.09 -14.30 -2.52
C ASP A 78 -1.12 -13.92 -1.03
N PRO A 79 -2.30 -13.88 -0.38
CA PRO A 79 -2.40 -13.58 1.04
C PRO A 79 -1.88 -14.73 1.91
N PRO A 80 -1.48 -14.47 3.16
CA PRO A 80 -1.15 -15.53 4.11
C PRO A 80 -2.30 -16.52 4.26
N LYS A 81 -2.00 -17.81 4.13
CA LYS A 81 -3.01 -18.89 4.18
C LYS A 81 -3.77 -18.91 5.49
N GLU A 82 -3.11 -18.50 6.57
CA GLU A 82 -3.63 -18.44 7.94
C GLU A 82 -4.73 -17.38 8.11
N LEU A 83 -4.88 -16.45 7.16
CA LEU A 83 -5.98 -15.49 7.16
C LEU A 83 -7.32 -16.17 6.78
N ASN A 84 -7.27 -17.27 6.03
CA ASN A 84 -8.46 -17.99 5.62
C ASN A 84 -8.94 -18.92 6.75
N SER A 85 -10.17 -18.72 7.22
CA SER A 85 -10.79 -19.59 8.20
C SER A 85 -11.47 -20.79 7.53
N PRO A 86 -11.26 -22.03 8.00
CA PRO A 86 -12.02 -23.18 7.53
C PRO A 86 -13.51 -23.11 7.93
N ALA A 87 -13.85 -22.32 8.95
CA ALA A 87 -15.20 -22.21 9.48
C ALA A 87 -16.15 -21.35 8.63
N SER A 88 -15.67 -20.72 7.56
CA SER A 88 -16.52 -19.97 6.64
C SER A 88 -17.55 -20.85 5.91
N MET A 89 -17.28 -22.17 5.79
CA MET A 89 -18.15 -23.13 5.11
C MET A 89 -19.35 -23.59 5.96
N ASP A 90 -19.24 -23.50 7.29
CA ASP A 90 -20.23 -24.02 8.25
C ASP A 90 -21.07 -22.92 8.92
N SER A 91 -20.75 -21.65 8.65
CA SER A 91 -21.43 -20.50 9.25
C SER A 91 -22.62 -20.04 8.41
N SER A 92 -23.68 -19.53 9.05
CA SER A 92 -24.88 -19.00 8.36
C SER A 92 -24.62 -17.72 7.54
N THR A 93 -23.44 -17.10 7.69
CA THR A 93 -23.04 -15.89 6.97
C THR A 93 -21.97 -16.23 5.94
N ASN A 94 -22.35 -16.26 4.66
CA ASN A 94 -21.41 -16.48 3.56
C ASN A 94 -20.56 -15.24 3.32
N SER A 95 -19.31 -15.45 2.91
CA SER A 95 -18.47 -14.39 2.35
C SER A 95 -19.08 -13.86 1.04
N MET A 96 -18.90 -12.57 0.79
CA MET A 96 -19.41 -11.86 -0.38
C MET A 96 -18.43 -11.93 -1.56
N LEU A 97 -18.94 -11.79 -2.78
CA LEU A 97 -18.13 -11.56 -3.98
C LEU A 97 -17.66 -10.10 -4.07
N PRO A 98 -16.53 -9.80 -4.75
CA PRO A 98 -16.02 -8.44 -4.90
C PRO A 98 -17.05 -7.37 -5.32
N ASN A 99 -17.93 -7.70 -6.25
CA ASN A 99 -18.97 -6.78 -6.74
C ASN A 99 -20.03 -6.47 -5.67
N GLU A 100 -20.38 -7.45 -4.84
CA GLU A 100 -21.31 -7.29 -3.72
C GLU A 100 -20.68 -6.43 -2.62
N ILE A 101 -19.40 -6.65 -2.34
CA ILE A 101 -18.62 -5.85 -1.37
C ILE A 101 -18.56 -4.39 -1.82
N LEU A 102 -18.25 -4.14 -3.10
CA LEU A 102 -18.24 -2.80 -3.67
C LEU A 102 -19.62 -2.16 -3.55
N HIS A 103 -20.68 -2.86 -3.95
CA HIS A 103 -22.04 -2.33 -3.88
C HIS A 103 -22.43 -1.98 -2.44
N HIS A 104 -22.09 -2.83 -1.48
CA HIS A 104 -22.31 -2.58 -0.07
C HIS A 104 -21.57 -1.33 0.42
N PHE A 105 -20.28 -1.17 0.08
CA PHE A 105 -19.51 0.04 0.40
C PHE A 105 -20.12 1.31 -0.21
N MET A 106 -20.49 1.27 -1.49
CA MET A 106 -21.08 2.42 -2.19
C MET A 106 -22.44 2.81 -1.61
N SER A 107 -23.21 1.83 -1.13
CA SER A 107 -24.50 2.09 -0.47
C SER A 107 -24.37 2.85 0.85
N CYS A 108 -23.19 2.83 1.51
CA CYS A 108 -22.96 3.53 2.76
C CYS A 108 -22.78 5.04 2.60
N ASP A 109 -22.27 5.50 1.46
CA ASP A 109 -22.26 6.92 1.09
C ASP A 109 -22.50 7.10 -0.42
N PRO A 110 -23.75 6.95 -0.89
CA PRO A 110 -24.08 7.01 -2.31
C PRO A 110 -23.81 8.39 -2.94
N SER A 111 -23.65 9.43 -2.12
CA SER A 111 -23.47 10.80 -2.59
C SER A 111 -22.02 11.13 -2.93
N ASN A 112 -21.06 10.58 -2.20
CA ASN A 112 -19.67 11.01 -2.25
C ASN A 112 -18.68 9.86 -2.50
N ALA A 113 -19.06 8.61 -2.23
CA ALA A 113 -18.18 7.49 -2.46
C ALA A 113 -17.93 7.29 -3.96
N PHE A 114 -16.71 6.88 -4.31
CA PHE A 114 -16.34 6.53 -5.68
C PHE A 114 -15.47 5.29 -5.69
N SER A 115 -15.39 4.64 -6.85
CA SER A 115 -14.47 3.53 -7.11
C SER A 115 -13.66 3.74 -8.38
N MET A 116 -12.52 3.08 -8.42
CA MET A 116 -11.69 2.89 -9.59
C MET A 116 -11.46 1.39 -9.77
N ASN A 117 -11.77 0.90 -10.95
CA ASN A 117 -11.53 -0.48 -11.35
C ASN A 117 -10.32 -0.53 -12.29
N PHE A 118 -9.39 -1.43 -12.02
CA PHE A 118 -8.15 -1.59 -12.75
C PHE A 118 -8.19 -2.94 -13.47
N GLY A 119 -8.83 -2.91 -14.65
CA GLY A 119 -9.14 -4.12 -15.38
C GLY A 119 -9.98 -5.09 -14.55
N ASN A 120 -9.52 -6.34 -14.47
CA ASN A 120 -10.20 -7.38 -13.73
C ASN A 120 -9.50 -7.74 -12.42
N ASP A 121 -8.32 -7.18 -12.10
CA ASP A 121 -7.44 -7.70 -11.06
C ASP A 121 -7.46 -6.86 -9.77
N ALA A 122 -7.77 -5.57 -9.86
CA ALA A 122 -7.80 -4.68 -8.70
C ALA A 122 -8.95 -3.68 -8.74
N LEU A 123 -9.45 -3.34 -7.55
CA LEU A 123 -10.45 -2.32 -7.29
C LEU A 123 -10.01 -1.49 -6.09
N LEU A 124 -10.11 -0.17 -6.22
CA LEU A 124 -10.03 0.76 -5.10
C LEU A 124 -11.32 1.54 -4.99
N ALA A 125 -11.79 1.76 -3.77
CA ALA A 125 -12.96 2.55 -3.46
C ALA A 125 -12.68 3.44 -2.25
N TYR A 126 -13.20 4.67 -2.32
CA TYR A 126 -12.97 5.67 -1.29
C TYR A 126 -14.22 6.52 -1.05
N SER A 127 -14.47 6.87 0.21
CA SER A 127 -15.55 7.76 0.63
C SER A 127 -14.98 8.94 1.44
N PRO A 128 -15.02 10.17 0.89
CA PRO A 128 -14.60 11.37 1.59
C PRO A 128 -15.44 11.64 2.85
N SER A 129 -14.77 12.00 3.95
CA SER A 129 -15.50 12.38 5.17
C SER A 129 -16.08 13.79 5.04
N LYS A 130 -17.39 13.95 5.28
CA LYS A 130 -18.06 15.26 5.34
C LYS A 130 -17.71 16.09 6.60
N LYS A 131 -17.03 15.48 7.58
CA LYS A 131 -16.64 16.15 8.83
C LYS A 131 -15.11 16.18 8.94
N PRO A 132 -14.51 17.30 9.39
CA PRO A 132 -13.12 17.31 9.78
C PRO A 132 -12.96 16.35 10.97
N SER A 133 -12.50 15.14 10.68
CA SER A 133 -12.20 14.12 11.68
C SER A 133 -10.69 14.09 11.94
N VAL A 134 -10.32 13.64 13.13
CA VAL A 134 -8.92 13.53 13.59
C VAL A 134 -8.09 12.63 12.67
N HIS A 135 -8.72 11.65 12.03
CA HIS A 135 -8.09 10.76 11.06
C HIS A 135 -8.55 11.15 9.66
N HIS A 136 -7.91 12.13 9.02
CA HIS A 136 -8.25 12.49 7.64
C HIS A 136 -7.98 11.29 6.71
N GLY A 137 -8.90 11.03 5.78
CA GLY A 137 -8.64 10.10 4.69
C GLY A 137 -8.28 10.89 3.44
N MET A 138 -7.42 10.34 2.60
CA MET A 138 -7.00 10.94 1.34
C MET A 138 -6.92 9.86 0.27
N PHE A 139 -7.31 10.22 -0.95
CA PHE A 139 -7.09 9.39 -2.13
C PHE A 139 -6.29 10.20 -3.14
N CYS A 140 -5.23 9.61 -3.69
CA CYS A 140 -4.34 10.27 -4.64
C CYS A 140 -3.91 9.32 -5.75
N GLY A 141 -3.80 9.83 -6.98
CA GLY A 141 -3.20 9.11 -8.11
C GLY A 141 -2.06 9.93 -8.73
N LEU A 142 -0.93 9.28 -8.97
CA LEU A 142 0.22 9.85 -9.69
C LEU A 142 0.92 8.78 -10.51
N ASP A 143 1.13 9.03 -11.81
CA ASP A 143 1.88 8.15 -12.73
C ASP A 143 1.41 6.67 -12.70
N ASN A 144 0.08 6.45 -12.70
CA ASN A 144 -0.59 5.15 -12.59
C ASN A 144 -0.36 4.40 -11.27
N ILE A 145 0.01 5.14 -10.22
CA ILE A 145 0.09 4.64 -8.85
C ILE A 145 -0.99 5.34 -8.05
N TYR A 146 -1.80 4.56 -7.36
CA TYR A 146 -2.96 5.02 -6.63
C TYR A 146 -2.79 4.71 -5.16
N CYS A 147 -3.06 5.68 -4.30
CA CYS A 147 -2.91 5.56 -2.86
C CYS A 147 -4.20 5.97 -2.17
N ALA A 148 -4.75 5.07 -1.36
CA ALA A 148 -5.72 5.40 -0.33
C ALA A 148 -4.97 5.48 1.01
N PHE A 149 -4.98 6.65 1.64
CA PHE A 149 -4.24 6.97 2.85
C PHE A 149 -5.21 7.38 3.95
N MET A 150 -5.00 6.87 5.15
CA MET A 150 -5.80 7.14 6.34
C MET A 150 -4.88 7.66 7.45
N GLY A 151 -5.28 8.73 8.13
CA GLY A 151 -4.50 9.35 9.21
C GLY A 151 -3.73 10.59 8.75
N GLY A 152 -2.51 10.78 9.26
CA GLY A 152 -1.66 11.92 8.89
C GLY A 152 -0.24 11.80 9.45
N LEU A 153 0.72 12.44 8.78
CA LEU A 153 2.12 12.46 9.18
C LEU A 153 2.46 13.79 9.89
N ASN A 154 2.86 13.71 11.15
CA ASN A 154 3.29 14.84 11.97
C ASN A 154 4.57 15.50 11.42
N ASN A 155 5.44 14.71 10.78
CA ASN A 155 6.72 15.17 10.25
C ASN A 155 6.73 15.39 8.73
N LEU A 156 5.57 15.48 8.07
CA LEU A 156 5.45 15.64 6.61
C LEU A 156 6.31 16.78 6.05
N SER A 157 6.34 17.94 6.73
CA SER A 157 7.12 19.10 6.28
C SER A 157 8.64 18.84 6.26
N GLN A 158 9.14 18.00 7.18
CA GLN A 158 10.54 17.57 7.19
C GLN A 158 10.80 16.57 6.06
N LEU A 159 9.90 15.61 5.88
CA LEU A 159 9.97 14.60 4.83
C LEU A 159 9.99 15.24 3.43
N ILE A 160 9.10 16.21 3.15
CA ILE A 160 9.08 16.94 1.87
C ILE A 160 10.45 17.59 1.57
N LYS A 161 11.12 18.15 2.57
CA LYS A 161 12.44 18.77 2.42
C LYS A 161 13.53 17.70 2.17
N GLN A 162 13.53 16.62 2.96
CA GLN A 162 14.51 15.53 2.88
C GLN A 162 14.45 14.82 1.52
N TYR A 163 13.25 14.50 1.06
CA TYR A 163 13.01 13.85 -0.24
C TYR A 163 12.98 14.84 -1.41
N ARG A 164 13.18 16.14 -1.13
CA ARG A 164 13.20 17.24 -2.12
C ARG A 164 11.95 17.25 -3.02
N LEU A 165 10.78 17.00 -2.41
CA LEU A 165 9.50 17.00 -3.10
C LEU A 165 8.99 18.43 -3.33
N SER A 166 8.01 18.57 -4.23
CA SER A 166 7.36 19.86 -4.47
C SER A 166 6.61 20.37 -3.23
N LYS A 167 6.62 21.69 -3.05
CA LYS A 167 5.80 22.36 -2.03
C LYS A 167 4.31 22.04 -2.26
N GLY A 168 3.58 21.75 -1.18
CA GLY A 168 2.15 21.41 -1.24
C GLY A 168 1.84 19.93 -1.42
N SER A 169 2.83 19.04 -1.32
CA SER A 169 2.58 17.59 -1.28
C SER A 169 1.84 17.24 0.02
N ASN A 170 0.75 16.48 -0.10
CA ASN A 170 0.04 15.91 1.05
C ASN A 170 0.59 14.51 1.41
N ASP A 171 0.07 13.89 2.48
CA ASP A 171 0.54 12.60 2.98
C ASP A 171 0.42 11.48 1.93
N ALA A 172 -0.70 11.40 1.22
CA ALA A 172 -0.90 10.42 0.16
C ALA A 172 0.07 10.61 -1.02
N MET A 173 0.29 11.85 -1.45
CA MET A 173 1.24 12.19 -2.51
C MET A 173 2.69 11.87 -2.10
N PHE A 174 3.07 12.23 -0.87
CA PHE A 174 4.36 11.86 -0.31
C PHE A 174 4.54 10.34 -0.34
N THR A 175 3.53 9.59 0.09
CA THR A 175 3.56 8.12 0.15
C THR A 175 3.77 7.51 -1.24
N ILE A 176 3.12 8.02 -2.28
CA ILE A 176 3.35 7.57 -3.67
C ILE A 176 4.80 7.85 -4.10
N GLU A 177 5.31 9.05 -3.88
CA GLU A 177 6.67 9.42 -4.29
C GLU A 177 7.75 8.63 -3.51
N ALA A 178 7.51 8.36 -2.23
CA ALA A 178 8.36 7.49 -1.40
C ALA A 178 8.38 6.06 -1.95
N TYR A 179 7.20 5.47 -2.22
CA TYR A 179 7.09 4.15 -2.85
C TYR A 179 7.81 4.07 -4.21
N ARG A 180 7.64 5.08 -5.08
CA ARG A 180 8.34 5.16 -6.36
C ARG A 180 9.85 5.18 -6.18
N THR A 181 10.34 5.92 -5.19
CA THR A 181 11.78 6.00 -4.90
C THR A 181 12.32 4.64 -4.44
N LEU A 182 11.58 3.94 -3.57
CA LEU A 182 11.91 2.58 -3.13
C LEU A 182 11.94 1.60 -4.31
N ARG A 183 10.94 1.64 -5.19
CA ARG A 183 10.82 0.77 -6.37
C ARG A 183 11.88 1.04 -7.44
N ASP A 184 12.04 2.31 -7.84
CA ASP A 184 12.82 2.68 -9.03
C ASP A 184 14.31 2.86 -8.75
N ARG A 185 14.66 3.28 -7.53
CA ARG A 185 16.04 3.65 -7.17
C ARG A 185 16.59 2.82 -6.01
N GLY A 186 15.72 2.32 -5.14
CA GLY A 186 16.08 1.51 -3.97
C GLY A 186 17.23 2.04 -3.12
N PRO A 187 17.36 3.36 -2.85
CA PRO A 187 18.50 3.88 -2.08
C PRO A 187 18.45 3.42 -0.61
N TYR A 188 17.24 3.12 -0.11
CA TYR A 188 16.96 2.70 1.26
C TYR A 188 15.98 1.54 1.23
N PRO A 189 16.01 0.62 2.21
CA PRO A 189 15.02 -0.43 2.32
C PRO A 189 13.69 0.16 2.84
N ALA A 190 12.57 -0.45 2.46
CA ALA A 190 11.23 0.07 2.77
C ALA A 190 10.97 0.19 4.28
N ASP A 191 11.55 -0.69 5.09
CA ASP A 191 11.41 -0.65 6.54
C ASP A 191 12.05 0.59 7.17
N GLN A 192 13.17 1.08 6.61
CA GLN A 192 13.81 2.30 7.08
C GLN A 192 12.94 3.52 6.78
N VAL A 193 12.38 3.60 5.57
CA VAL A 193 11.49 4.71 5.18
C VAL A 193 10.24 4.74 6.06
N LEU A 194 9.63 3.58 6.33
CA LEU A 194 8.44 3.49 7.19
C LEU A 194 8.74 3.87 8.66
N LYS A 195 9.94 3.55 9.18
CA LYS A 195 10.36 3.99 10.52
C LYS A 195 10.55 5.49 10.66
N GLU A 196 10.86 6.18 9.55
CA GLU A 196 11.01 7.63 9.53
C GLU A 196 9.65 8.36 9.50
N LEU A 197 8.54 7.66 9.28
CA LEU A 197 7.20 8.24 9.31
C LEU A 197 6.74 8.43 10.76
N ASP A 198 6.51 9.69 11.14
CA ASP A 198 5.95 10.04 12.45
C ASP A 198 4.51 10.48 12.26
N GLY A 199 3.58 9.80 12.94
CA GLY A 199 2.15 10.04 12.85
C GLY A 199 1.33 8.75 12.98
N SER A 200 0.02 8.91 13.05
CA SER A 200 -0.93 7.79 12.98
C SER A 200 -1.34 7.62 11.53
N PHE A 201 -1.03 6.48 10.91
CA PHE A 201 -1.27 6.27 9.49
C PHE A 201 -1.58 4.82 9.13
N ALA A 202 -2.38 4.64 8.09
CA ALA A 202 -2.50 3.39 7.37
C ALA A 202 -2.74 3.70 5.89
N PHE A 203 -2.14 2.96 4.97
CA PHE A 203 -2.35 3.20 3.55
C PHE A 203 -2.30 1.93 2.71
N VAL A 204 -2.93 2.01 1.55
CA VAL A 204 -2.88 1.02 0.48
C VAL A 204 -2.44 1.72 -0.79
N ILE A 205 -1.33 1.27 -1.37
CA ILE A 205 -0.85 1.63 -2.70
C ILE A 205 -1.14 0.48 -3.66
N TYR A 206 -1.69 0.83 -4.82
CA TYR A 206 -1.73 -0.02 -6.00
C TYR A 206 -0.97 0.65 -7.14
N ASP A 207 0.03 -0.05 -7.67
CA ASP A 207 0.84 0.36 -8.81
C ASP A 207 0.37 -0.40 -10.05
N ASP A 208 -0.55 0.21 -10.78
CA ASP A 208 -1.22 -0.40 -11.93
C ASP A 208 -0.24 -0.76 -13.05
N LYS A 209 0.84 0.01 -13.17
CA LYS A 209 1.88 -0.24 -14.17
C LYS A 209 2.62 -1.55 -13.91
N ASN A 210 2.87 -1.88 -12.65
CA ASN A 210 3.67 -3.03 -12.25
C ASN A 210 2.82 -4.20 -11.72
N GLY A 211 1.51 -3.99 -11.49
CA GLY A 211 0.65 -4.97 -10.85
C GLY A 211 1.10 -5.27 -9.42
N THR A 212 1.58 -4.26 -8.69
CA THR A 212 2.09 -4.44 -7.32
C THR A 212 1.24 -3.72 -6.31
N ILE A 213 1.07 -4.34 -5.14
CA ILE A 213 0.39 -3.71 -4.00
C ILE A 213 1.39 -3.47 -2.88
N PHE A 214 1.23 -2.37 -2.18
CA PHE A 214 2.01 -2.04 -1.00
C PHE A 214 1.11 -1.46 0.09
N VAL A 215 1.07 -2.10 1.24
CA VAL A 215 0.18 -1.75 2.37
C VAL A 215 1.03 -1.56 3.60
N ALA A 216 0.75 -0.54 4.41
CA ALA A 216 1.39 -0.36 5.70
C ALA A 216 0.46 0.27 6.73
N SER A 217 0.74 0.03 8.01
CA SER A 217 0.07 0.62 9.15
C SER A 217 1.09 1.02 10.22
N ASP A 218 0.84 2.14 10.89
CA ASP A 218 1.70 2.67 11.95
C ASP A 218 1.91 1.68 13.10
N SER A 219 2.91 1.95 13.94
CA SER A 219 3.31 1.08 15.06
C SER A 219 2.32 1.09 16.22
N ASN A 220 1.56 2.17 16.38
CA ASN A 220 0.63 2.33 17.50
C ASN A 220 -0.71 1.63 17.23
N GLY A 221 -1.07 1.43 15.96
CA GLY A 221 -2.35 0.89 15.56
C GLY A 221 -3.51 1.87 15.77
N ASP A 222 -3.22 3.18 15.78
CA ASP A 222 -4.21 4.23 16.00
C ASP A 222 -5.23 4.28 14.85
N ILE A 223 -4.77 3.99 13.63
CA ILE A 223 -5.62 3.85 12.46
C ILE A 223 -6.02 2.38 12.29
N GLY A 224 -7.30 2.10 12.51
CA GLY A 224 -7.86 0.76 12.24
C GLY A 224 -7.71 0.39 10.77
N LEU A 225 -6.94 -0.66 10.49
CA LEU A 225 -6.85 -1.29 9.18
C LEU A 225 -7.15 -2.79 9.33
N PHE A 226 -8.01 -3.29 8.47
CA PHE A 226 -8.48 -4.67 8.50
C PHE A 226 -8.34 -5.30 7.12
N TRP A 227 -8.12 -6.61 7.10
CA TRP A 227 -7.99 -7.37 5.88
C TRP A 227 -8.65 -8.73 6.00
N GLY A 228 -9.09 -9.29 4.89
CA GLY A 228 -9.75 -10.57 4.83
C GLY A 228 -9.80 -11.15 3.42
N ILE A 229 -10.41 -12.33 3.33
CA ILE A 229 -10.54 -13.10 2.10
C ILE A 229 -12.02 -13.14 1.68
N ALA A 230 -12.31 -12.65 0.47
CA ALA A 230 -13.64 -12.71 -0.15
C ALA A 230 -13.97 -14.13 -0.64
N ALA A 231 -15.21 -14.32 -1.09
CA ALA A 231 -15.71 -15.63 -1.55
C ALA A 231 -14.91 -16.24 -2.72
N ASP A 232 -14.36 -15.40 -3.59
CA ASP A 232 -13.55 -15.81 -4.74
C ASP A 232 -12.04 -15.93 -4.42
N GLY A 233 -11.66 -15.75 -3.16
CA GLY A 233 -10.27 -15.74 -2.71
C GLY A 233 -9.56 -14.39 -2.89
N SER A 234 -10.26 -13.34 -3.32
CA SER A 234 -9.69 -11.99 -3.39
C SER A 234 -9.37 -11.45 -1.99
N VAL A 235 -8.28 -10.70 -1.90
CA VAL A 235 -7.90 -9.97 -0.69
C VAL A 235 -8.71 -8.69 -0.61
N VAL A 236 -9.36 -8.47 0.53
CA VAL A 236 -10.15 -7.27 0.82
C VAL A 236 -9.47 -6.53 1.95
N ILE A 237 -9.23 -5.22 1.79
CA ILE A 237 -8.63 -4.35 2.80
C ILE A 237 -9.56 -3.15 3.02
N SER A 238 -9.81 -2.77 4.27
CA SER A 238 -10.64 -1.61 4.60
C SER A 238 -10.30 -1.04 5.98
N ASP A 239 -10.67 0.22 6.22
CA ASP A 239 -10.60 0.87 7.52
C ASP A 239 -11.76 0.50 8.47
N SER A 240 -12.77 -0.24 7.98
CA SER A 240 -13.90 -0.70 8.81
C SER A 240 -13.85 -2.20 9.08
N LYS A 241 -13.81 -2.55 10.38
CA LYS A 241 -13.94 -3.92 10.86
C LYS A 241 -15.28 -4.53 10.47
N GLU A 242 -16.35 -3.74 10.59
CA GLU A 242 -17.72 -4.16 10.33
C GLU A 242 -17.90 -4.52 8.85
N LEU A 243 -17.29 -3.74 7.94
CA LEU A 243 -17.34 -4.02 6.51
C LEU A 243 -16.60 -5.31 6.22
N ILE A 244 -15.36 -5.45 6.71
CA ILE A 244 -14.58 -6.67 6.53
C ILE A 244 -15.28 -7.90 7.10
N LYS A 245 -15.90 -7.80 8.28
CA LYS A 245 -16.67 -8.90 8.88
C LYS A 245 -17.88 -9.27 8.03
N ALA A 246 -18.61 -8.28 7.50
CA ALA A 246 -19.75 -8.53 6.61
C ALA A 246 -19.30 -9.15 5.27
N SER A 247 -18.15 -8.74 4.75
CA SER A 247 -17.65 -9.15 3.45
C SER A 247 -16.91 -10.49 3.45
N CYS A 248 -16.11 -10.76 4.49
CA CYS A 248 -15.20 -11.91 4.54
C CYS A 248 -15.64 -12.97 5.56
N ALA A 249 -16.82 -12.80 6.18
CA ALA A 249 -17.37 -13.68 7.20
C ALA A 249 -16.37 -13.94 8.36
N LYS A 250 -15.82 -15.16 8.46
CA LYS A 250 -14.82 -15.55 9.47
C LYS A 250 -13.38 -15.45 8.96
N SER A 251 -13.14 -15.21 7.67
CA SER A 251 -11.80 -15.15 7.07
C SER A 251 -11.23 -13.73 7.10
N PHE A 252 -11.03 -13.17 8.29
CA PHE A 252 -10.50 -11.81 8.44
C PHE A 252 -9.70 -11.58 9.73
N ALA A 253 -8.87 -10.54 9.70
CA ALA A 253 -8.10 -10.08 10.84
C ALA A 253 -7.89 -8.57 10.82
N PRO A 254 -7.45 -7.96 11.92
CA PRO A 254 -6.73 -6.69 11.87
C PRO A 254 -5.47 -6.86 11.03
N PHE A 255 -5.13 -5.85 10.23
CA PHE A 255 -3.79 -5.74 9.67
C PHE A 255 -2.84 -5.41 10.84
N PRO A 256 -1.68 -6.08 10.95
CA PRO A 256 -0.81 -5.89 12.10
C PRO A 256 -0.16 -4.51 12.11
N SER A 257 -0.18 -3.85 13.26
CA SER A 257 0.55 -2.60 13.50
C SER A 257 2.06 -2.79 13.30
N GLY A 258 2.75 -1.73 12.88
CA GLY A 258 4.21 -1.77 12.71
C GLY A 258 4.67 -2.68 11.58
N CYS A 259 3.76 -2.98 10.64
CA CYS A 259 4.00 -3.91 9.54
C CYS A 259 3.68 -3.31 8.18
N MET A 260 4.23 -3.95 7.16
CA MET A 260 3.95 -3.71 5.77
C MET A 260 3.71 -5.02 5.02
N PHE A 261 2.93 -4.95 3.94
CA PHE A 261 2.70 -6.04 3.01
C PHE A 261 3.04 -5.58 1.60
N HIS A 262 3.81 -6.38 0.87
CA HIS A 262 4.10 -6.17 -0.54
C HIS A 262 3.75 -7.44 -1.33
N SER A 263 3.08 -7.35 -2.48
CA SER A 263 2.67 -8.55 -3.24
C SER A 263 3.82 -9.50 -3.58
N GLY A 264 5.03 -8.97 -3.82
CA GLY A 264 6.23 -9.77 -4.10
C GLY A 264 7.03 -10.24 -2.88
N HIS A 265 6.80 -9.69 -1.68
CA HIS A 265 7.60 -10.02 -0.47
C HIS A 265 6.75 -10.54 0.70
N GLY A 266 5.43 -10.48 0.59
CA GLY A 266 4.50 -10.84 1.65
C GLY A 266 4.50 -9.84 2.80
N LEU A 267 4.01 -10.32 3.95
CA LEU A 267 3.86 -9.55 5.18
C LEU A 267 5.16 -9.52 6.00
N MET A 268 5.56 -8.34 6.46
CA MET A 268 6.75 -8.16 7.30
C MET A 268 6.62 -7.00 8.28
N SER A 269 7.22 -7.13 9.45
CA SER A 269 7.35 -6.01 10.40
C SER A 269 8.45 -5.07 9.92
N TYR A 270 8.12 -3.78 9.75
CA TYR A 270 9.15 -2.79 9.52
C TYR A 270 9.84 -2.40 10.84
N GLU A 271 9.17 -2.49 11.99
CA GLU A 271 9.79 -2.24 13.29
C GLU A 271 10.93 -3.24 13.58
N HIS A 272 10.67 -4.51 13.24
CA HIS A 272 11.57 -5.63 13.46
C HIS A 272 11.88 -6.38 12.14
N PRO A 273 12.63 -5.76 11.20
CA PRO A 273 12.81 -6.28 9.84
C PRO A 273 13.50 -7.66 9.81
N ASN A 274 14.37 -7.90 10.80
CA ASN A 274 15.13 -9.14 10.96
C ASN A 274 14.37 -10.24 11.71
N ARG A 275 13.12 -10.02 12.12
CA ARG A 275 12.28 -11.02 12.78
C ARG A 275 11.20 -11.54 11.83
N LYS A 276 10.80 -12.79 12.02
CA LYS A 276 9.68 -13.41 11.31
C LYS A 276 8.37 -13.04 12.01
N LEU A 277 7.28 -13.01 11.24
CA LEU A 277 5.93 -12.93 11.78
C LEU A 277 5.39 -14.35 11.97
N LYS A 278 4.65 -14.56 13.07
CA LYS A 278 3.98 -15.80 13.41
C LYS A 278 2.47 -15.55 13.42
N ALA A 279 1.72 -16.38 12.71
CA ALA A 279 0.27 -16.36 12.71
C ALA A 279 -0.26 -16.98 14.01
N MET A 280 -1.09 -16.23 14.73
CA MET A 280 -1.83 -16.66 15.91
C MET A 280 -3.31 -16.80 15.52
N PRO A 281 -3.86 -18.03 15.50
CA PRO A 281 -5.27 -18.25 15.20
C PRO A 281 -6.14 -17.42 16.14
N ARG A 282 -7.17 -16.78 15.60
CA ARG A 282 -8.15 -16.04 16.40
C ARG A 282 -9.40 -16.88 16.56
N VAL A 283 -10.07 -16.70 17.69
CA VAL A 283 -11.37 -17.30 17.97
C VAL A 283 -12.31 -16.16 18.35
N ASP A 284 -13.53 -16.18 17.80
CA ASP A 284 -14.54 -15.18 18.14
C ASP A 284 -15.31 -15.55 19.42
N SER A 285 -16.29 -14.74 19.79
CA SER A 285 -17.13 -14.97 20.98
C SER A 285 -17.99 -16.23 20.90
N GLU A 286 -18.18 -16.81 19.71
CA GLU A 286 -18.93 -18.04 19.48
C GLU A 286 -18.03 -19.28 19.59
N GLY A 287 -16.73 -19.10 19.84
CA GLY A 287 -15.76 -20.20 19.86
C GLY A 287 -15.30 -20.64 18.47
N ILE A 288 -15.61 -19.86 17.42
CA ILE A 288 -15.29 -20.20 16.04
C ILE A 288 -13.99 -19.53 15.60
N MET A 289 -13.13 -20.29 14.91
CA MET A 289 -11.87 -19.76 14.37
C MET A 289 -12.14 -18.64 13.34
N CYS A 290 -11.49 -17.49 13.47
CA CYS A 290 -11.65 -16.34 12.58
C CYS A 290 -10.31 -15.78 12.09
N GLY A 291 -9.71 -16.42 11.09
CA GLY A 291 -8.42 -16.04 10.53
C GLY A 291 -7.30 -16.05 11.58
N ALA A 292 -6.27 -15.22 11.37
CA ALA A 292 -5.13 -15.13 12.27
C ALA A 292 -4.63 -13.68 12.44
N THR A 293 -4.18 -13.35 13.66
CA THR A 293 -3.37 -12.15 13.92
C THR A 293 -1.90 -12.49 13.71
N PHE A 294 -1.13 -11.59 13.12
CA PHE A 294 0.30 -11.81 12.89
C PHE A 294 1.11 -11.03 13.93
N LEU A 295 1.93 -11.74 14.70
CA LEU A 295 2.78 -11.17 15.73
C LEU A 295 4.25 -11.41 15.43
N VAL A 296 5.11 -10.51 15.87
CA VAL A 296 6.56 -10.67 15.74
C VAL A 296 7.05 -11.80 16.64
N ASP A 297 7.72 -12.79 16.04
CA ASP A 297 8.39 -13.84 16.79
C ASP A 297 9.72 -13.29 17.33
N SER A 298 9.72 -12.98 18.64
CA SER A 298 10.87 -12.42 19.36
C SER A 298 12.10 -13.34 19.36
N GLN A 299 11.91 -14.65 19.19
CA GLN A 299 12.97 -15.66 19.18
C GLN A 299 13.52 -15.90 17.78
N SER A 300 12.79 -15.50 16.74
CA SER A 300 13.23 -15.65 15.36
C SER A 300 14.29 -14.64 14.96
N ARG A 301 15.29 -15.09 14.20
CA ARG A 301 16.17 -14.22 13.41
C ARG A 301 16.16 -14.69 11.96
N LYS A 302 15.89 -13.78 11.02
CA LYS A 302 16.14 -14.01 9.60
C LYS A 302 17.65 -14.09 9.41
N SER A 303 18.11 -15.10 8.69
CA SER A 303 19.52 -15.23 8.33
C SER A 303 19.90 -14.04 7.45
N ILE A 304 20.57 -13.06 8.03
CA ILE A 304 21.21 -11.99 7.27
C ILE A 304 22.39 -12.66 6.57
N MET A 305 22.38 -12.74 5.24
CA MET A 305 23.59 -13.14 4.52
C MET A 305 24.74 -12.29 5.04
N PRO A 306 25.87 -12.88 5.47
CA PRO A 306 26.99 -12.10 5.97
C PRO A 306 27.34 -11.06 4.91
N ARG A 307 27.41 -9.78 5.30
CA ARG A 307 28.08 -8.77 4.48
C ARG A 307 29.55 -9.19 4.43
N VAL A 308 29.91 -9.95 3.41
CA VAL A 308 31.30 -10.06 2.99
C VAL A 308 31.71 -8.67 2.55
N GLY A 309 32.52 -8.00 3.37
CA GLY A 309 33.17 -6.77 2.98
C GLY A 309 34.03 -7.02 1.74
N SER A 310 34.43 -5.95 1.05
CA SER A 310 35.41 -5.98 -0.04
C SER A 310 36.77 -6.58 0.36
N GLU A 311 36.96 -6.90 1.64
CA GLU A 311 38.12 -7.53 2.24
C GLU A 311 37.99 -9.07 2.38
N ALA A 312 36.86 -9.65 1.97
CA ALA A 312 36.69 -11.10 1.94
C ALA A 312 37.63 -11.68 0.88
N ASN A 313 38.78 -12.15 1.37
CA ASN A 313 39.88 -12.72 0.60
C ASN A 313 39.35 -13.94 -0.21
N TRP A 314 39.23 -13.78 -1.54
CA TRP A 314 38.70 -14.81 -2.46
C TRP A 314 39.64 -16.02 -2.65
N ALA A 315 40.67 -16.17 -1.81
CA ALA A 315 41.78 -17.11 -2.01
C ALA A 315 42.00 -18.10 -0.86
N VAL A 316 40.94 -18.63 -0.24
CA VAL A 316 41.06 -19.82 0.62
C VAL A 316 39.96 -20.83 0.34
N TRP A 317 39.85 -21.25 -0.92
CA TRP A 317 39.18 -22.50 -1.28
C TRP A 317 40.26 -23.42 -1.86
N GLY A 318 41.07 -23.97 -0.98
CA GLY A 318 41.89 -25.15 -1.24
C GLY A 318 41.41 -26.26 -0.31
N PRO A 319 41.24 -27.51 -0.80
CA PRO A 319 40.79 -28.61 0.03
C PRO A 319 41.93 -28.99 0.98
N GLN A 320 41.69 -28.95 2.29
CA GLN A 320 42.53 -29.68 3.23
C GLN A 320 41.90 -31.03 3.49
N ALA A 321 42.71 -32.04 3.20
CA ALA A 321 42.48 -33.47 3.32
C ALA A 321 42.23 -33.92 4.75
#